data_AF-A0A534RJ44-F1
#
_entry.id   AF-A0A534RJ44-F1
#
_cell.length_a   1.000
_cell.length_b   1.000
_cell.length_c   1.000
_cell.angle_alpha   90.00
_cell.angle_beta   90.00
_cell.angle_gamma   90.00
#
_symmetry.space_group_name_H-M   'P 1'
#
loop_
_entity.id
_entity.type
_entity.pdbx_description
1 polymer ?
#
loop_
_entity_poly.entity_id
_entity_poly.type
_entity_poly.pdbx_seq_one_letter_code
_entity_poly.pdbx_strand_id
1 'polypeptide(L)'
;MGVSATGSGSLASSGALTTAASSELLFAAGMTGAVFTAPGSGFTSRIVTSPDGDLVEDAVAASPGSYTATASLSGGIWQLQLAAFQGA
;
A
#
# COMPACT_ATOMS: atom_id res chain seq x y z
N MET A 1 2.06 10.95 -7.93
CA MET A 1 3.07 11.17 -6.86
C MET A 1 3.30 9.85 -6.12
N GLY A 2 4.38 9.67 -5.36
CA GLY A 2 4.60 8.42 -4.61
C GLY A 2 5.49 8.55 -3.37
N VAL A 3 5.34 7.59 -2.47
CA VAL A 3 6.11 7.42 -1.23
C VAL A 3 6.39 5.94 -1.00
N SER A 4 7.50 5.62 -0.35
CA SER A 4 7.86 4.25 -0.01
C SER A 4 8.61 4.21 1.31
N ALA A 5 8.42 3.12 2.05
CA ALA A 5 9.25 2.81 3.20
C ALA A 5 9.58 1.31 3.25
N THR A 6 10.61 1.00 4.03
CA THR A 6 11.05 -0.36 4.32
C THR A 6 11.10 -0.56 5.83
N GLY A 7 10.96 -1.80 6.28
CA GLY A 7 11.10 -2.12 7.69
C GLY A 7 11.02 -3.60 7.97
N SER A 8 10.75 -3.93 9.23
CA SER A 8 10.49 -5.29 9.67
C SER A 8 9.34 -5.32 10.68
N GLY A 9 8.72 -6.49 10.86
CA GLY A 9 7.60 -6.70 11.77
C GLY A 9 6.36 -7.21 11.04
N SER A 10 5.18 -7.06 11.67
CA SER A 10 3.90 -7.59 11.18
C SER A 10 2.99 -6.56 10.53
N LEU A 11 3.45 -5.31 10.42
CA LEU A 11 2.70 -4.21 9.79
C LEU A 11 3.65 -3.38 8.93
N ALA A 12 3.42 -3.38 7.63
CA ALA A 12 4.09 -2.48 6.70
C ALA A 12 3.33 -1.15 6.61
N SER A 13 4.05 -0.06 6.35
CA SER A 13 3.49 1.27 6.12
C SER A 13 4.27 1.93 5.00
N SER A 14 3.60 2.56 4.03
CA SER A 14 4.26 3.29 2.94
C SER A 14 4.86 4.61 3.41
N GLY A 15 4.41 5.12 4.56
CA GLY A 15 4.49 6.54 4.89
C GLY A 15 3.39 7.35 4.20
N ALA A 16 3.34 8.64 4.53
CA ALA A 16 2.28 9.56 4.10
C ALA A 16 2.54 10.11 2.69
N LEU A 17 1.54 9.99 1.81
CA LEU A 17 1.48 10.62 0.50
C LEU A 17 0.36 11.65 0.46
N THR A 18 0.68 12.90 0.11
CA THR A 18 -0.33 13.94 -0.07
C THR A 18 -0.87 13.92 -1.49
N THR A 19 -2.19 13.77 -1.63
CA THR A 19 -2.95 13.93 -2.87
C THR A 19 -3.44 15.36 -2.99
N ALA A 20 -3.48 15.89 -4.22
CA ALA A 20 -3.92 17.26 -4.49
C ALA A 20 -5.31 17.33 -5.12
N ALA A 21 -5.86 16.20 -5.55
CA ALA A 21 -7.16 16.12 -6.19
C ALA A 21 -8.06 15.05 -5.58
N SER A 22 -9.36 15.18 -5.85
CA SER A 22 -10.35 14.15 -5.55
C SER A 22 -10.34 13.07 -6.62
N SER A 23 -10.82 11.89 -6.24
CA SER A 23 -10.95 10.71 -7.10
C SER A 23 -9.63 10.21 -7.71
N GLU A 24 -8.49 10.46 -7.05
CA GLU A 24 -7.22 9.85 -7.44
C GLU A 24 -7.22 8.36 -7.04
N LEU A 25 -6.68 7.51 -7.92
CA LEU A 25 -6.38 6.12 -7.60
C LEU A 25 -5.16 6.08 -6.70
N LEU A 26 -5.34 5.54 -5.50
CA LEU A 26 -4.26 5.17 -4.59
C LEU A 26 -3.90 3.72 -4.85
N PHE A 27 -2.70 3.47 -5.35
CA PHE A 27 -2.20 2.13 -5.65
C PHE A 27 -1.00 1.82 -4.77
N ALA A 28 -1.08 0.76 -3.97
CA ALA A 28 0.01 0.31 -3.13
C ALA A 28 0.51 -1.08 -3.55
N ALA A 29 1.82 -1.25 -3.51
CA ALA A 29 2.48 -2.51 -3.78
C ALA A 29 3.54 -2.79 -2.73
N GLY A 30 3.56 -4.00 -2.20
CA GLY A 30 4.49 -4.41 -1.15
C GLY A 30 5.25 -5.66 -1.53
N MET A 31 6.55 -5.67 -1.24
CA MET A 31 7.39 -6.87 -1.31
C MET A 31 7.79 -7.32 0.09
N THR A 32 7.91 -8.62 0.30
CA THR A 32 8.28 -9.14 1.63
C THR A 32 9.13 -10.41 1.55
N GLY A 33 9.89 -10.67 2.61
CA GLY A 33 10.49 -11.99 2.85
C GLY A 33 9.57 -12.95 3.61
N ALA A 34 8.28 -12.62 3.74
CA ALA A 34 7.26 -13.36 4.48
C ALA A 34 5.98 -13.46 3.63
N VAL A 35 4.78 -13.30 4.22
CA VAL A 35 3.51 -13.29 3.47
C VAL A 35 2.64 -12.15 3.98
N PHE A 36 2.18 -11.28 3.08
CA PHE A 36 1.12 -10.33 3.39
C PHE A 36 -0.22 -11.05 3.57
N THR A 37 -0.99 -10.65 4.58
CA THR A 37 -2.21 -11.37 5.01
C THR A 37 -3.47 -10.52 4.92
N ALA A 38 -3.36 -9.19 4.92
CA ALA A 38 -4.51 -8.30 4.77
C ALA A 38 -4.10 -6.92 4.22
N PRO A 39 -4.98 -6.28 3.43
CA PRO A 39 -4.80 -4.90 3.00
C PRO A 39 -4.97 -3.92 4.17
N GLY A 40 -4.59 -2.68 3.94
CA GLY A 40 -4.81 -1.57 4.85
C GLY A 40 -6.29 -1.20 4.97
N SER A 41 -6.65 -0.52 6.05
CA SER A 41 -8.02 -0.03 6.22
C SER A 41 -8.39 0.94 5.09
N GLY A 42 -9.52 0.68 4.43
CA GLY A 42 -9.98 1.47 3.28
C GLY A 42 -9.33 1.08 1.95
N PHE A 43 -8.35 0.18 1.95
CA PHE A 43 -7.77 -0.43 0.75
C PHE A 43 -8.40 -1.80 0.48
N THR A 44 -8.42 -2.18 -0.80
CA THR A 44 -8.87 -3.48 -1.28
C THR A 44 -7.66 -4.26 -1.78
N SER A 45 -7.43 -5.46 -1.26
CA SER A 45 -6.40 -6.34 -1.82
C SER A 45 -6.81 -6.84 -3.21
N ARG A 46 -5.90 -6.75 -4.17
CA ARG A 46 -6.08 -7.24 -5.54
C ARG A 46 -5.38 -8.56 -5.78
N ILE A 47 -4.17 -8.70 -5.27
CA ILE A 47 -3.40 -9.94 -5.36
C ILE A 47 -2.46 -10.05 -4.16
N VAL A 48 -2.31 -11.28 -3.67
CA VAL A 48 -1.14 -11.71 -2.90
C VAL A 48 -0.47 -12.80 -3.73
N THR A 49 0.80 -12.61 -4.08
CA THR A 49 1.52 -13.54 -4.95
C THR A 49 1.83 -14.85 -4.22
N SER A 50 1.97 -15.93 -4.98
CA SER A 50 2.43 -17.22 -4.47
C SER A 50 3.49 -17.76 -5.41
N PRO A 51 4.66 -18.21 -4.90
CA PRO A 51 4.97 -18.41 -3.48
C PRO A 51 5.47 -17.18 -2.71
N ASP A 52 5.77 -16.05 -3.39
CA ASP A 52 6.55 -14.96 -2.79
C ASP A 52 5.82 -14.14 -1.71
N GLY A 53 4.48 -14.15 -1.68
CA GLY A 53 3.71 -13.50 -0.62
C GLY A 53 3.62 -11.97 -0.73
N ASP A 54 4.01 -11.39 -1.86
CA ASP A 54 3.96 -9.96 -2.16
C ASP A 54 2.51 -9.49 -2.38
N LEU A 55 2.22 -8.22 -2.13
CA LEU A 55 0.85 -7.68 -2.15
C LEU A 55 0.68 -6.52 -3.12
N VAL A 56 -0.49 -6.47 -3.76
CA VAL A 56 -1.04 -5.26 -4.38
C VAL A 56 -2.40 -4.96 -3.76
N GLU A 57 -2.63 -3.68 -3.47
CA GLU A 57 -3.91 -3.15 -3.01
C GLU A 57 -4.19 -1.76 -3.59
N ASP A 58 -5.45 -1.36 -3.63
CA ASP A 58 -5.83 0.00 -4.02
C ASP A 58 -7.01 0.56 -3.24
N ALA A 59 -7.11 1.89 -3.29
CA ALA A 59 -8.21 2.68 -2.77
C ALA A 59 -8.46 3.88 -3.70
N VAL A 60 -9.54 4.60 -3.46
CA VAL A 60 -9.81 5.90 -4.11
C VAL A 60 -9.67 7.01 -3.08
N ALA A 61 -8.82 7.99 -3.36
CA ALA A 61 -8.73 9.21 -2.56
C ALA A 61 -9.95 10.10 -2.86
N ALA A 62 -10.99 10.01 -2.03
CA ALA A 62 -12.23 10.78 -2.25
C ALA A 62 -12.03 12.30 -2.21
N SER A 63 -11.00 12.78 -1.52
CA SER A 63 -10.67 14.20 -1.37
C SER A 63 -9.15 14.41 -1.35
N PRO A 64 -8.66 15.63 -1.66
CA PRO A 64 -7.27 15.98 -1.38
C PRO A 64 -6.95 15.76 0.09
N GLY A 65 -5.79 15.18 0.38
CA GLY A 65 -5.43 14.82 1.75
C GLY A 65 -4.16 14.00 1.85
N SER A 66 -3.80 13.62 3.07
CA SER A 66 -2.67 12.74 3.33
C SER A 66 -3.16 11.30 3.50
N TYR A 67 -2.58 10.39 2.72
CA TYR A 67 -2.93 8.97 2.70
C TYR A 67 -1.71 8.11 2.97
N THR A 68 -1.89 7.08 3.78
CA THR A 68 -0.85 6.10 4.10
C THR A 68 -1.41 4.72 3.80
N ALA A 69 -0.75 3.97 2.93
CA ALA A 69 -1.05 2.56 2.77
C ALA A 69 -0.38 1.78 3.92
N THR A 70 -1.10 0.80 4.43
CA THR A 70 -0.57 -0.16 5.40
C THR A 70 -0.94 -1.55 4.95
N ALA A 71 -0.14 -2.57 5.29
CA ALA A 71 -0.49 -3.94 4.98
C ALA A 71 0.00 -4.86 6.10
N SER A 72 -0.85 -5.77 6.55
CA SER A 72 -0.49 -6.75 7.59
C SER A 72 0.25 -7.91 6.97
N LEU A 73 1.27 -8.43 7.65
CA LEU A 73 2.04 -9.59 7.22
C LEU A 73 2.33 -10.54 8.40
N SER A 74 2.69 -11.78 8.09
CA SER A 74 2.98 -12.82 9.11
C SER A 74 4.20 -12.52 10.00
N GLY A 75 4.92 -11.43 9.75
CA GLY A 75 6.14 -11.04 10.43
C GLY A 75 7.38 -11.28 9.57
N GLY A 76 8.05 -10.22 9.16
CA GLY A 76 9.25 -10.32 8.31
C GLY A 76 9.76 -8.97 7.86
N ILE A 77 10.76 -8.96 6.96
CA ILE A 77 11.18 -7.75 6.26
C ILE A 77 10.12 -7.36 5.22
N TRP A 78 9.94 -6.07 5.03
CA TRP A 78 8.95 -5.55 4.08
C TRP A 78 9.43 -4.26 3.43
N GLN A 79 8.94 -4.05 2.21
CA GLN A 79 8.89 -2.76 1.53
C GLN A 79 7.43 -2.52 1.15
N LEU A 80 6.92 -1.31 1.36
CA LEU A 80 5.60 -0.91 0.87
C LEU A 80 5.71 0.48 0.23
N GLN A 81 5.21 0.58 -0.99
CA GLN A 81 5.13 1.83 -1.75
C GLN A 81 3.69 2.15 -2.04
N LEU A 82 3.37 3.44 -2.05
CA LEU A 82 2.07 4.00 -2.42
C LEU A 82 2.28 5.04 -3.52
N ALA A 83 1.49 4.95 -4.58
CA ALA A 83 1.42 5.94 -5.65
C ALA A 83 -0.01 6.44 -5.83
N ALA A 84 -0.14 7.72 -6.19
CA ALA A 84 -1.41 8.34 -6.56
C ALA A 84 -1.42 8.68 -8.05
N PHE A 85 -2.49 8.27 -8.74
CA PHE A 85 -2.74 8.51 -10.16
C PHE A 85 -4.05 9.25 -10.36
N GLN A 86 -4.02 10.30 -11.17
CA GLN A 86 -5.22 11.03 -11.56
C GLN A 86 -5.84 10.40 -12.81
N GLY A 87 -7.17 10.42 -12.90
CA GLY A 87 -7.89 10.04 -14.13
C GLY A 87 -7.50 10.93 -15.31
N ALA A 88 -7.67 10.40 -16.52
CA ALA A 88 -7.42 11.10 -17.78
C ALA A 88 -8.53 12.11 -18.14
#